data_AF-A0A4R9FP76-F1
#
_entry.id   AF-A0A4R9FP76-F1
#
_cell.length_a   1.000
_cell.length_b   1.000
_cell.length_c   1.000
_cell.angle_alpha   90.00
_cell.angle_beta   90.00
_cell.angle_gamma   90.00
#
_symmetry.space_group_name_H-M   'P 1'
#
loop_
_entity.id
_entity.type
_entity.pdbx_description
1 polymer ?
#
loop_
_entity_poly.entity_id
_entity_poly.type
_entity_poly.pdbx_seq_one_letter_code
_entity_poly.pdbx_strand_id
1 'polypeptide(L)'
;MFQLSEILNLIFDSIGLVVIIALYQIGMIPRYKLLFIAFLFVWLSSVFTVLEGFFLPDLLNFLEHFSFLLSGVFFLFAVRVYFMAKQDLV
;
A
#
# COMPACT_ATOMS: atom_id res chain seq x y z
N MET A 1 -10.05 -17.10 6.11
CA MET A 1 -11.09 -17.19 7.18
C MET A 1 -11.89 -15.90 7.09
N PHE A 2 -13.22 -15.92 7.02
CA PHE A 2 -13.95 -14.66 6.83
C PHE A 2 -13.93 -13.84 8.13
N GLN A 3 -12.96 -12.94 8.25
CA GLN A 3 -12.73 -12.15 9.44
C GLN A 3 -13.23 -10.73 9.21
N LEU A 4 -14.12 -10.25 10.09
CA LEU A 4 -14.62 -8.87 10.07
C LEU A 4 -13.47 -7.85 9.99
N SER A 5 -12.32 -8.16 10.60
CA SER A 5 -11.11 -7.34 10.55
C SER A 5 -10.56 -7.15 9.13
N GLU A 6 -10.64 -8.14 8.24
CA GLU A 6 -10.14 -8.03 6.86
C GLU A 6 -10.96 -7.01 6.06
N ILE A 7 -12.29 -7.05 6.22
CA ILE A 7 -13.19 -6.07 5.61
C ILE A 7 -12.95 -4.67 6.17
N LEU A 8 -12.77 -4.56 7.49
CA LEU A 8 -12.47 -3.27 8.13
C LEU A 8 -11.13 -2.71 7.64
N ASN A 9 -10.10 -3.55 7.49
CA ASN A 9 -8.81 -3.14 6.94
C ASN A 9 -8.98 -2.61 5.52
N LEU A 10 -9.70 -3.32 4.65
CA LEU A 10 -9.96 -2.86 3.28
C LEU A 10 -10.70 -1.50 3.26
N ILE A 11 -11.69 -1.31 4.13
CA ILE A 11 -12.40 -0.02 4.25
C ILE A 11 -11.44 1.09 4.68
N PHE A 12 -10.64 0.87 5.73
CA PHE A 12 -9.70 1.87 6.23
C PHE A 12 -8.60 2.18 5.23
N ASP A 13 -8.04 1.18 4.56
CA ASP A 13 -7.05 1.38 3.50
C ASP A 13 -7.64 2.15 2.33
N SER A 14 -8.90 1.88 1.96
CA SER A 14 -9.59 2.61 0.89
C SER A 14 -9.81 4.07 1.25
N ILE A 15 -10.24 4.36 2.49
CA ILE A 15 -10.37 5.74 2.98
C ILE A 15 -8.99 6.41 3.00
N GLY A 16 -7.96 5.73 3.50
CA GLY A 16 -6.59 6.21 3.49
C GLY A 16 -6.09 6.55 2.09
N LEU A 17 -6.39 5.70 1.10
CA LEU A 17 -6.01 5.92 -0.30
C LEU A 17 -6.67 7.18 -0.87
N VAL A 18 -7.98 7.36 -0.62
CA VAL A 18 -8.72 8.55 -1.05
C VAL A 18 -8.16 9.81 -0.40
N VAL A 19 -7.90 9.78 0.91
CA VAL A 19 -7.33 10.91 1.65
C VAL A 19 -5.94 11.26 1.09
N ILE A 20 -5.08 10.26 0.90
CA ILE A 20 -3.74 10.46 0.34
C ILE A 20 -3.80 11.09 -1.06
N ILE A 21 -4.68 10.60 -1.94
CA ILE A 21 -4.87 11.15 -3.28
C ILE A 21 -5.36 12.60 -3.22
N ALA A 22 -6.35 12.89 -2.38
CA ALA A 22 -6.88 14.24 -2.22
C ALA A 22 -5.80 15.22 -1.71
N LEU A 23 -5.04 14.81 -0.69
CA LEU A 23 -3.95 15.61 -0.12
C LEU A 23 -2.80 15.82 -1.12
N TYR A 24 -2.53 14.83 -1.98
CA TYR A 24 -1.57 14.97 -3.09
C TYR A 24 -2.05 15.96 -4.15
N GLN A 25 -3.34 15.92 -4.52
CA GLN A 25 -3.93 16.85 -5.50
C GLN A 25 -3.91 18.31 -5.02
N ILE A 26 -4.11 18.53 -3.72
CA ILE A 26 -4.06 19.87 -3.10
C ILE A 26 -2.61 20.35 -2.89
N GLY A 27 -1.61 19.48 -3.09
CA GLY A 27 -0.19 19.82 -2.96
C GLY A 27 0.32 19.91 -1.53
N MET A 28 -0.43 19.38 -0.55
CA MET A 28 -0.02 19.40 0.86
C MET A 28 0.98 18.30 1.21
N ILE A 29 1.00 17.18 0.47
CA ILE A 29 1.96 16.10 0.68
C ILE A 29 3.12 16.23 -0.31
N PRO A 30 4.39 16.14 0.15
CA PRO A 30 5.54 16.13 -0.75
C PRO A 30 5.46 14.99 -1.78
N ARG A 31 5.99 15.21 -2.98
CA ARG A 31 5.85 14.33 -4.17
C ARG A 31 6.62 13.00 -4.08
N TYR A 32 6.60 12.32 -2.94
CA TYR A 32 7.21 10.98 -2.76
C TYR A 32 6.33 9.90 -3.39
N LYS A 33 6.29 9.88 -4.73
CA LYS A 33 5.48 8.96 -5.54
C LYS A 33 5.66 7.48 -5.15
N LEU A 34 6.86 7.10 -4.70
CA LEU A 34 7.18 5.74 -4.28
C LEU A 34 6.42 5.30 -3.02
N LEU A 35 6.16 6.20 -2.07
CA LEU A 35 5.36 5.88 -0.87
C LEU A 35 3.88 5.65 -1.24
N PHE A 36 3.35 6.39 -2.22
CA PHE A 36 2.00 6.15 -2.72
C PHE A 36 1.88 4.81 -3.43
N ILE A 37 2.89 4.42 -4.21
CA ILE A 37 2.94 3.11 -4.85
C ILE A 37 3.02 2.00 -3.78
N ALA A 38 3.85 2.17 -2.75
CA ALA A 38 3.93 1.22 -1.64
C ALA A 38 2.56 1.06 -0.95
N PHE A 39 1.87 2.16 -0.66
CA PHE A 39 0.55 2.12 -0.04
C PHE A 39 -0.52 1.49 -0.95
N LEU A 40 -0.45 1.72 -2.27
CA LEU A 40 -1.33 1.06 -3.23
C LEU A 40 -1.18 -0.47 -3.19
N PHE A 41 0.05 -0.98 -3.02
CA PHE A 41 0.28 -2.42 -2.85
C PHE A 41 -0.24 -2.97 -1.52
N VAL A 42 -0.25 -2.19 -0.44
CA VAL A 42 -0.92 -2.58 0.81
C VAL A 42 -2.42 -2.73 0.58
N TRP A 43 -3.04 -1.72 -0.04
CA TRP A 43 -4.47 -1.77 -0.36
C TRP A 43 -4.81 -2.97 -1.27
N LEU A 44 -3.96 -3.25 -2.27
CA LEU A 44 -4.13 -4.40 -3.15
C LEU A 44 -4.02 -5.73 -2.40
N SER A 45 -3.11 -5.82 -1.43
CA SER A 45 -3.01 -6.96 -0.51
C SER A 45 -4.34 -7.17 0.22
N SER A 46 -4.90 -6.13 0.83
CA SER A 46 -6.19 -6.18 1.55
C SER A 46 -7.36 -6.60 0.63
N VAL A 47 -7.34 -6.20 -0.64
CA VAL A 47 -8.32 -6.68 -1.64
C VAL A 47 -8.18 -8.18 -1.86
N PHE A 48 -6.97 -8.69 -2.03
CA PHE A 48 -6.73 -10.12 -2.22
C PHE A 48 -7.10 -10.94 -0.99
N THR A 49 -6.80 -10.47 0.23
CA THR A 49 -7.23 -11.11 1.48
C THR A 49 -8.75 -11.26 1.53
N VAL A 50 -9.50 -10.19 1.24
CA VAL A 50 -10.97 -10.25 1.25
C VAL A 50 -11.50 -11.18 0.15
N LEU A 51 -10.91 -11.15 -1.05
CA LEU A 51 -11.31 -12.02 -2.16
C LEU A 51 -10.96 -13.50 -1.92
N GLU A 52 -9.87 -13.78 -1.20
CA GLU A 52 -9.47 -15.14 -0.78
C GLU A 52 -10.59 -15.83 -0.01
N GLY A 53 -11.33 -15.05 0.79
CA GLY A 53 -12.52 -15.51 1.52
C GLY A 53 -13.67 -16.01 0.63
N PHE A 54 -13.63 -15.78 -0.69
CA PHE A 54 -14.70 -16.14 -1.62
C PHE A 54 -14.27 -17.11 -2.73
N PHE A 55 -13.10 -16.91 -3.35
CA PHE A 55 -12.67 -17.67 -4.54
C PHE A 55 -11.17 -17.97 -4.53
N LEU A 56 -10.73 -19.02 -5.23
CA LEU A 56 -9.30 -19.29 -5.55
C LEU A 56 -8.30 -19.02 -4.40
N PRO A 57 -8.49 -19.65 -3.22
CA PRO A 57 -7.79 -19.26 -2.00
C PRO A 57 -6.26 -19.33 -2.14
N ASP A 58 -5.71 -20.39 -2.75
CA ASP A 58 -4.25 -20.53 -2.89
C ASP A 58 -3.62 -19.44 -3.77
N LEU A 59 -4.30 -19.07 -4.87
CA LEU A 59 -3.81 -18.04 -5.79
C LEU A 59 -3.91 -16.66 -5.16
N LEU A 60 -5.03 -16.36 -4.51
CA LEU A 60 -5.26 -15.06 -3.89
C LEU A 60 -4.38 -14.86 -2.66
N ASN A 61 -4.15 -15.92 -1.87
CA ASN A 61 -3.20 -15.89 -0.77
C ASN A 61 -1.77 -15.58 -1.26
N PHE A 62 -1.35 -16.20 -2.38
CA PHE A 62 -0.06 -15.89 -3.00
C PHE A 62 0.00 -14.41 -3.45
N LEU A 63 -1.06 -13.92 -4.09
CA LEU A 63 -1.14 -12.53 -4.59
C LEU A 63 -1.16 -11.51 -3.45
N GLU A 64 -1.85 -11.81 -2.35
CA GLU A 64 -1.84 -11.02 -1.11
C GLU A 64 -0.40 -10.87 -0.63
N HIS A 65 0.26 -11.99 -0.30
CA HIS A 65 1.62 -11.99 0.25
C HIS A 65 2.63 -11.35 -0.72
N PHE A 66 2.48 -11.59 -2.03
CA PHE A 66 3.34 -11.00 -3.05
C PHE A 66 3.15 -9.49 -3.13
N SER A 67 1.90 -8.99 -3.07
CA SER A 67 1.62 -7.56 -3.06
C SER A 67 2.16 -6.89 -1.80
N PHE A 68 2.01 -7.53 -0.65
CA PHE A 68 2.56 -7.03 0.60
C PHE A 68 4.10 -6.96 0.58
N LEU A 69 4.75 -7.97 0.00
CA LEU A 69 6.20 -7.96 -0.21
C LEU A 69 6.62 -6.82 -1.13
N LEU A 70 5.93 -6.61 -2.26
CA LEU A 70 6.19 -5.49 -3.16
C LEU A 70 6.04 -4.15 -2.44
N SER A 71 5.01 -3.99 -1.61
CA SER A 71 4.85 -2.79 -0.77
C SER A 71 6.10 -2.52 0.07
N GLY A 72 6.62 -3.55 0.76
CA GLY A 72 7.85 -3.44 1.54
C GLY A 72 9.07 -3.03 0.72
N VAL A 73 9.23 -3.59 -0.48
CA VAL A 73 10.32 -3.22 -1.40
C VAL A 73 10.22 -1.76 -1.84
N PHE A 74 9.03 -1.30 -2.24
CA PHE A 74 8.80 0.09 -2.62
C PHE A 74 8.99 1.05 -1.45
N PHE A 75 8.56 0.67 -0.25
CA PHE A 75 8.76 1.45 0.96
C PHE A 75 10.25 1.62 1.29
N LEU A 76 11.02 0.53 1.30
CA LEU A 76 12.47 0.59 1.53
C LEU A 76 13.19 1.43 0.47
N PHE A 77 12.79 1.28 -0.79
CA PHE A 77 13.34 2.09 -1.87
C PHE A 77 12.99 3.58 -1.71
N ALA A 78 11.76 3.90 -1.31
CA ALA A 78 11.35 5.28 -1.03
C ALA A 78 12.16 5.90 0.10
N VAL A 79 12.37 5.16 1.20
CA VAL A 79 13.18 5.58 2.34
C VAL A 79 14.62 5.83 1.92
N ARG A 80 15.22 4.91 1.14
CA ARG A 80 16.58 5.06 0.63
C ARG A 80 16.72 6.31 -0.24
N VAL A 81 15.80 6.54 -1.17
CA VAL A 81 15.80 7.73 -2.04
C VAL A 81 15.67 9.00 -1.21
N TYR A 82 14.81 9.02 -0.19
CA TYR A 82 14.65 10.16 0.71
C TYR A 82 15.95 10.51 1.46
N PHE A 83 16.64 9.50 2.01
CA PHE A 83 17.89 9.74 2.74
C PHE A 83 19.06 10.11 1.81
N MET A 84 19.15 9.52 0.62
CA MET A 84 20.17 9.91 -0.37
C MET A 84 19.97 11.34 -0.85
N ALA A 85 18.73 11.72 -1.19
CA ALA A 85 18.41 13.10 -1.59
C ALA A 85 18.70 14.14 -0.49
N LYS A 86 18.69 13.72 0.79
CA LYS A 86 19.05 14.57 1.92
C LYS A 86 20.57 14.74 2.07
N GLN A 87 21.38 13.75 1.66
CA GLN A 87 22.84 13.84 1.71
C GLN A 87 23.39 14.80 0.64
N ASP A 88 22.73 14.96 -0.50
CA ASP A 88 23.16 15.88 -1.57
C ASP A 88 22.92 17.38 -1.26
N LEU A 89 22.21 17.68 -0.17
CA LEU A 89 21.86 19.05 0.26
C LEU A 89 22.68 19.56 1.46
N VAL A 90 23.62 18.75 1.97
CA VAL A 90 24.53 19.09 3.10
C VAL A 90 25.94 19.21 2.56
#